data_AF-A0A7X6S347-F1
#
_entry.id   AF-A0A7X6S347-F1
#
_cell.length_a   1.000
_cell.length_b   1.000
_cell.length_c   1.000
_cell.angle_alpha   90.00
_cell.angle_beta   90.00
_cell.angle_gamma   90.00
#
_symmetry.space_group_name_H-M   'P 1'
#
loop_
_entity.id
_entity.type
_entity.pdbx_description
1 polymer ?
#
loop_
_entity_poly.entity_id
_entity_poly.type
_entity_poly.pdbx_seq_one_letter_code
_entity_poly.pdbx_strand_id
1 'polypeptide(L)'
;MCGTFYGSLAKPTTKDDFDARIECDEWLNKYKLEEKIYRKGKNQPYKLGSIFKYDNDIFATALSHVDKDNRSVLSIQDYLRFLINFWDQMDCLYGGRKVYMTLLGSGMTRLSNQINEEQTLQTILFILCLSQIKFSDKNKLTILLRPETLQEINLYKVKKTFKDFQGVK
;
A
#
# COMPACT_ATOMS: atom_id res chain seq x y z
N MET A 1 -26.47 -12.89 -23.53
CA MET A 1 -25.00 -12.76 -23.57
C MET A 1 -24.59 -11.81 -22.47
N CYS A 2 -24.01 -12.33 -21.39
CA CYS A 2 -23.52 -11.54 -20.26
C CYS A 2 -22.12 -11.05 -20.61
N GLY A 3 -21.99 -9.78 -20.99
CA GLY A 3 -20.70 -9.15 -21.26
C GLY A 3 -20.04 -8.76 -19.95
N THR A 4 -19.00 -9.48 -19.55
CA THR A 4 -18.13 -9.09 -18.45
C THR A 4 -17.28 -7.90 -18.91
N PHE A 5 -17.66 -6.68 -18.50
CA PHE A 5 -16.79 -5.50 -18.60
C PHE A 5 -15.62 -5.68 -17.64
N TYR A 6 -14.51 -6.22 -18.14
CA TYR A 6 -13.20 -5.90 -17.57
C TYR A 6 -12.91 -4.46 -17.99
N GLY A 7 -13.21 -3.51 -17.11
CA GLY A 7 -12.70 -2.14 -17.25
C GLY A 7 -11.20 -2.24 -17.42
N SER A 8 -10.69 -1.76 -18.57
CA SER A 8 -9.26 -1.71 -18.81
C SER A 8 -8.64 -0.86 -17.71
N LEU A 9 -7.87 -1.47 -16.80
CA LEU A 9 -6.97 -0.73 -15.93
C LEU A 9 -6.15 0.16 -16.85
N ALA A 10 -6.33 1.48 -16.75
CA ALA A 10 -5.57 2.45 -17.52
C ALA A 10 -4.09 2.21 -17.20
N LYS A 11 -3.39 1.47 -18.06
CA LYS A 11 -1.94 1.31 -17.92
C LYS A 11 -1.32 2.68 -18.09
N PRO A 12 -0.29 3.03 -17.32
CA PRO A 12 0.43 4.27 -17.57
C PRO A 12 0.84 4.31 -19.04
N THR A 13 0.41 5.35 -19.75
CA THR A 13 0.52 5.42 -21.21
C THR A 13 1.99 5.39 -21.64
N THR A 14 2.86 5.99 -20.81
CA THR A 14 4.32 5.83 -20.83
C THR A 14 4.89 6.10 -19.42
N LYS A 15 6.15 5.69 -19.19
CA LYS A 15 6.90 6.05 -17.97
C LYS A 15 6.99 7.58 -17.80
N ASP A 16 7.15 8.31 -18.90
CA ASP A 16 7.38 9.76 -18.85
C ASP A 16 6.12 10.53 -18.46
N ASP A 17 4.93 10.07 -18.89
CA ASP A 17 3.65 10.62 -18.40
C ASP A 17 3.47 10.40 -16.90
N PHE A 18 3.78 9.21 -16.40
CA PHE A 18 3.70 8.91 -14.97
C PHE A 18 4.65 9.79 -14.15
N ASP A 19 5.89 9.95 -14.62
CA ASP A 19 6.91 10.80 -14.00
C ASP A 19 6.47 12.27 -13.98
N ALA A 20 5.93 12.79 -15.10
CA ALA A 20 5.47 14.17 -15.21
C ALA A 20 4.29 14.46 -14.27
N ARG A 21 3.31 13.54 -14.17
CA ARG A 21 2.17 13.72 -13.26
C ARG A 21 2.58 13.70 -11.80
N ILE A 22 3.54 12.86 -11.41
CA ILE A 22 4.10 12.88 -10.05
C ILE A 22 4.73 14.24 -9.74
N GLU A 23 5.47 14.82 -10.69
CA GLU A 23 6.16 16.10 -10.49
C GLU A 23 5.18 17.27 -10.32
N CYS A 24 4.07 17.24 -11.05
CA CYS A 24 3.02 18.27 -11.01
C CYS A 24 1.94 18.05 -9.92
N ASP A 25 1.94 16.93 -9.19
CA ASP A 25 0.89 16.62 -8.22
C ASP A 25 1.00 17.44 -6.93
N GLU A 26 0.09 18.40 -6.75
CA GLU A 26 0.08 19.31 -5.59
C GLU A 26 -0.13 18.59 -4.25
N TRP A 27 -0.86 17.48 -4.24
CA TRP A 27 -1.14 16.72 -3.02
C TRP A 27 0.11 16.00 -2.54
N LEU A 28 0.73 15.21 -3.42
CA LEU A 28 1.93 14.44 -3.18
C LEU A 28 3.12 15.34 -2.87
N ASN A 29 3.19 16.53 -3.49
CA ASN A 29 4.24 17.52 -3.25
C ASN A 29 4.36 17.95 -1.78
N LYS A 30 3.25 17.89 -1.00
CA LYS A 30 3.26 18.14 0.45
C LYS A 30 4.02 17.10 1.25
N TYR A 31 4.27 15.93 0.66
CA TYR A 31 4.93 14.79 1.30
C TYR A 31 6.36 14.57 0.79
N LYS A 32 6.91 15.50 0.00
CA LYS A 32 8.33 15.49 -0.39
C LYS A 32 9.21 15.62 0.85
N LEU A 33 10.25 14.80 0.93
CA LEU A 33 11.29 14.97 1.94
C LEU A 33 12.30 16.01 1.46
N GLU A 34 12.80 16.84 2.37
CA GLU A 34 13.77 17.89 2.07
C GLU A 34 15.12 17.32 1.61
N GLU A 35 15.54 16.22 2.25
CA GLU A 35 16.79 15.55 1.93
C GLU A 35 16.67 14.72 0.65
N LYS A 36 17.40 15.11 -0.39
CA LYS A 36 17.49 14.35 -1.64
C LYS A 36 18.50 13.20 -1.50
N ILE A 37 18.18 12.07 -2.13
CA ILE A 37 19.07 10.91 -2.18
C ILE A 37 19.75 10.90 -3.55
N TYR A 38 21.07 10.96 -3.58
CA TYR A 38 21.83 10.92 -4.83
C TYR A 38 22.07 9.49 -5.29
N ARG A 39 21.45 9.12 -6.42
CA ARG A 39 21.58 7.80 -7.05
C ARG A 39 21.26 7.86 -8.55
N LYS A 40 21.43 6.74 -9.24
CA LYS A 40 20.98 6.61 -10.63
C LYS A 40 19.45 6.52 -10.67
N GLY A 41 18.79 7.56 -11.18
CA GLY A 41 17.32 7.61 -11.34
C GLY A 41 16.70 8.81 -10.63
N LYS A 42 15.51 8.60 -10.03
CA LYS A 42 14.79 9.64 -9.28
C LYS A 42 15.39 9.80 -7.88
N ASN A 43 15.71 11.05 -7.53
CA ASN A 43 16.42 11.43 -6.30
C ASN A 43 15.52 12.08 -5.23
N GLN A 44 14.28 12.41 -5.58
CA GLN A 44 13.31 13.01 -4.66
C GLN A 44 12.60 11.90 -3.88
N PRO A 45 12.78 11.79 -2.56
CA PRO A 45 12.03 10.86 -1.75
C PRO A 45 10.72 11.50 -1.28
N TYR A 46 9.78 10.63 -0.93
CA TYR A 46 8.48 10.99 -0.36
C TYR A 46 8.31 10.28 0.98
N LYS A 47 7.55 10.88 1.89
CA LYS A 47 7.17 10.27 3.17
C LYS A 47 6.50 8.92 2.92
N LEU A 48 6.90 7.90 3.67
CA LEU A 48 6.29 6.57 3.57
C LEU A 48 4.78 6.62 3.76
N GLY A 49 4.04 5.88 2.95
CA GLY A 49 2.59 5.81 2.96
C GLY A 49 1.90 6.99 2.27
N SER A 50 2.65 7.97 1.77
CA SER A 50 2.06 9.00 0.89
C SER A 50 1.47 8.35 -0.36
N ILE A 51 0.36 8.90 -0.85
CA ILE A 51 -0.40 8.34 -1.97
C ILE A 51 -0.44 9.35 -3.12
N PHE A 52 -0.13 8.86 -4.31
CA PHE A 52 -0.29 9.54 -5.58
C PHE A 52 -1.48 8.92 -6.32
N LYS A 53 -2.43 9.76 -6.73
CA LYS A 53 -3.59 9.34 -7.53
C LYS A 53 -3.25 9.52 -9.02
N TYR A 54 -2.88 8.43 -9.69
CA TYR A 54 -2.54 8.47 -11.12
C TYR A 54 -3.78 8.67 -12.01
N ASP A 55 -4.85 7.95 -11.65
CA ASP A 55 -6.16 8.02 -12.31
C ASP A 55 -7.27 7.83 -11.26
N ASN A 56 -8.53 7.85 -11.66
CA ASN A 56 -9.68 7.70 -10.78
C ASN A 56 -9.64 6.44 -9.92
N ASP A 57 -9.09 5.35 -10.46
CA ASP A 57 -9.09 4.03 -9.82
C ASP A 57 -7.67 3.48 -9.54
N ILE A 58 -6.62 4.25 -9.88
CA ILE A 58 -5.22 3.81 -9.75
C ILE A 58 -4.47 4.74 -8.81
N PHE A 59 -3.94 4.13 -7.75
CA PHE A 59 -3.14 4.79 -6.73
C PHE A 59 -1.76 4.15 -6.67
N ALA A 60 -0.73 4.98 -6.51
CA ALA A 60 0.62 4.56 -6.17
C ALA A 60 0.97 5.07 -4.77
N THR A 61 1.80 4.33 -4.03
CA THR A 61 2.21 4.73 -2.69
C THR A 61 3.71 4.58 -2.48
N ALA A 62 4.29 5.46 -1.66
CA ALA A 62 5.68 5.35 -1.22
C ALA A 62 5.82 4.24 -0.17
N LEU A 63 6.08 3.01 -0.62
CA LEU A 63 6.13 1.81 0.23
C LEU A 63 7.42 1.68 1.04
N SER A 64 8.57 2.00 0.46
CA SER A 64 9.87 1.75 1.07
C SER A 64 10.86 2.86 0.78
N HIS A 65 11.90 2.92 1.60
CA HIS A 65 13.10 3.65 1.23
C HIS A 65 13.81 2.89 0.12
N VAL A 66 14.55 3.62 -0.70
CA VAL A 66 15.42 3.03 -1.69
C VAL A 66 16.81 3.60 -1.42
N ASP A 67 17.81 2.73 -1.28
CA ASP A 67 19.17 3.15 -0.98
C ASP A 67 19.93 3.66 -2.22
N LYS A 68 21.21 3.98 -2.04
CA LYS A 68 22.10 4.45 -3.12
C LYS A 68 22.33 3.40 -4.21
N ASP A 69 22.14 2.11 -3.89
CA ASP A 69 22.31 0.98 -4.80
C ASP A 69 20.97 0.58 -5.46
N ASN A 70 19.95 1.44 -5.36
CA ASN A 70 18.58 1.19 -5.84
C ASN A 70 17.90 -0.03 -5.19
N ARG A 71 18.29 -0.39 -3.97
CA ARG A 71 17.66 -1.48 -3.22
C ARG A 71 16.55 -0.94 -2.33
N SER A 72 15.41 -1.62 -2.35
CA SER A 72 14.29 -1.30 -1.47
C SER A 72 14.57 -1.80 -0.05
N VAL A 73 14.58 -0.87 0.92
CA VAL A 73 14.82 -1.14 2.34
C VAL A 73 13.61 -0.68 3.12
N LEU A 74 13.09 -1.58 3.97
CA LEU A 74 11.92 -1.34 4.80
C LEU A 74 12.11 -2.10 6.10
N SER A 75 12.42 -1.38 7.18
CA SER A 75 12.43 -1.97 8.53
C SER A 75 11.01 -2.17 9.05
N ILE A 76 10.82 -2.98 10.09
CA ILE A 76 9.52 -3.10 10.75
C ILE A 76 8.99 -1.75 11.26
N GLN A 77 9.86 -0.88 11.77
CA GLN A 77 9.46 0.46 12.26
C GLN A 77 8.98 1.34 11.10
N ASP A 78 9.68 1.29 9.98
CA ASP A 78 9.30 2.01 8.76
C ASP A 78 8.01 1.45 8.17
N TYR A 79 7.80 0.13 8.25
CA TYR A 79 6.57 -0.51 7.79
C TYR A 79 5.36 -0.10 8.63
N LEU A 80 5.51 0.02 9.96
CA LEU A 80 4.45 0.53 10.82
C LEU A 80 4.13 2.00 10.51
N ARG A 81 5.17 2.85 10.34
CA ARG A 81 5.01 4.25 9.92
C ARG A 81 4.34 4.37 8.56
N PHE A 82 4.73 3.51 7.62
CA PHE A 82 4.12 3.37 6.31
C PHE A 82 2.62 3.08 6.44
N LEU A 83 2.23 2.02 7.18
CA LEU A 83 0.83 1.60 7.30
C LEU A 83 -0.03 2.66 7.98
N ILE A 84 0.45 3.30 9.05
CA ILE A 84 -0.27 4.37 9.74
C ILE A 84 -0.59 5.51 8.75
N ASN A 85 0.44 6.04 8.10
CA ASN A 85 0.26 7.13 7.16
C ASN A 85 -0.54 6.70 5.92
N PHE A 86 -0.37 5.47 5.44
CA PHE A 86 -1.11 4.92 4.30
C PHE A 86 -2.61 4.89 4.58
N TRP A 87 -3.03 4.41 5.76
CA TRP A 87 -4.45 4.38 6.12
C TRP A 87 -5.02 5.80 6.30
N ASP A 88 -4.28 6.72 6.92
CA ASP A 88 -4.70 8.12 7.02
C ASP A 88 -4.95 8.76 5.64
N GLN A 89 -4.06 8.50 4.67
CA GLN A 89 -4.23 8.96 3.29
C GLN A 89 -5.42 8.28 2.61
N MET A 90 -5.57 6.96 2.81
CA MET A 90 -6.66 6.20 2.22
C MET A 90 -8.02 6.66 2.73
N ASP A 91 -8.17 7.04 4.00
CA ASP A 91 -9.43 7.53 4.56
C ASP A 91 -9.95 8.78 3.82
N CYS A 92 -9.05 9.67 3.44
CA CYS A 92 -9.39 10.84 2.63
C CYS A 92 -9.71 10.48 1.16
N LEU A 93 -9.07 9.45 0.60
CA LEU A 93 -9.10 9.17 -0.84
C LEU A 93 -10.14 8.12 -1.27
N TYR A 94 -10.48 7.15 -0.39
CA TYR A 94 -11.33 6.02 -0.78
C TYR A 94 -12.77 6.46 -1.07
N GLY A 95 -13.29 7.46 -0.35
CA GLY A 95 -14.61 8.06 -0.63
C GLY A 95 -15.74 7.04 -0.68
N GLY A 96 -15.63 5.96 0.12
CA GLY A 96 -16.58 4.86 0.10
C GLY A 96 -16.50 3.93 -1.12
N ARG A 97 -15.36 3.89 -1.82
CA ARG A 97 -15.13 2.92 -2.90
C ARG A 97 -14.58 1.60 -2.36
N LYS A 98 -14.69 0.55 -3.17
CA LYS A 98 -14.00 -0.72 -2.91
C LYS A 98 -12.51 -0.52 -3.15
N VAL A 99 -11.69 -1.01 -2.22
CA VAL A 99 -10.24 -0.91 -2.29
C VAL A 99 -9.68 -2.29 -2.60
N TYR A 100 -8.87 -2.37 -3.65
CA TYR A 100 -8.12 -3.57 -4.01
C TYR A 100 -6.64 -3.26 -3.82
N MET A 101 -5.96 -4.07 -3.03
CA MET A 101 -4.51 -3.93 -2.81
C MET A 101 -3.85 -5.30 -2.82
N THR A 102 -2.57 -5.37 -3.17
CA THR A 102 -1.76 -6.56 -2.94
C THR A 102 -1.28 -6.61 -1.49
N LEU A 103 -0.70 -7.73 -1.07
CA LEU A 103 0.03 -7.78 0.20
C LEU A 103 1.28 -6.87 0.14
N LEU A 104 1.16 -5.65 0.65
CA LEU A 104 2.24 -4.67 0.61
C LEU A 104 3.38 -5.10 1.53
N GLY A 105 4.62 -4.95 1.06
CA GLY A 105 5.81 -5.42 1.78
C GLY A 105 6.15 -6.89 1.59
N SER A 106 5.34 -7.66 0.83
CA SER A 106 5.67 -9.01 0.36
C SER A 106 6.61 -8.99 -0.85
N GLY A 107 7.47 -10.00 -0.99
CA GLY A 107 8.32 -10.19 -2.18
C GLY A 107 9.65 -9.43 -2.16
N MET A 108 9.92 -8.59 -3.19
CA MET A 108 11.25 -7.97 -3.40
C MET A 108 11.68 -6.95 -2.33
N THR A 109 10.75 -6.53 -1.48
CA THR A 109 11.03 -5.62 -0.37
C THR A 109 11.72 -6.40 0.75
N ARG A 110 12.88 -5.93 1.22
CA ARG A 110 13.69 -6.57 2.28
C ARG A 110 13.05 -6.56 3.68
N LEU A 111 11.73 -6.41 3.75
CA LEU A 111 10.91 -6.60 4.95
C LEU A 111 10.74 -8.10 5.29
N SER A 112 10.72 -8.96 4.26
CA SER A 112 10.49 -10.41 4.37
C SER A 112 11.48 -11.15 5.27
N ASN A 113 12.67 -10.58 5.50
CA ASN A 113 13.68 -11.16 6.37
C ASN A 113 13.44 -10.85 7.86
N GLN A 114 12.55 -9.90 8.17
CA GLN A 114 12.19 -9.50 9.53
C GLN A 114 10.84 -10.05 9.97
N ILE A 115 9.89 -10.19 9.04
CA ILE A 115 8.55 -10.75 9.27
C ILE A 115 8.12 -11.62 8.09
N ASN A 116 7.37 -12.69 8.36
CA ASN A 116 6.82 -13.56 7.32
C ASN A 116 5.49 -13.02 6.72
N GLU A 117 4.98 -13.66 5.67
CA GLU A 117 3.77 -13.22 4.97
C GLU A 117 2.51 -13.21 5.89
N GLU A 118 2.41 -14.17 6.81
CA GLU A 118 1.33 -14.20 7.81
C GLU A 118 1.39 -13.00 8.75
N GLN A 119 2.58 -12.70 9.29
CA GLN A 119 2.82 -11.56 10.17
C GLN A 119 2.61 -10.24 9.42
N THR A 120 3.00 -10.18 8.15
CA THR A 120 2.77 -9.02 7.28
C THR A 120 1.28 -8.75 7.15
N LEU A 121 0.48 -9.77 6.82
CA LEU A 121 -0.98 -9.65 6.71
C LEU A 121 -1.61 -9.27 8.06
N GLN A 122 -1.21 -9.91 9.15
CA GLN A 122 -1.69 -9.58 10.50
C GLN A 122 -1.40 -8.12 10.86
N THR A 123 -0.21 -7.62 10.52
CA THR A 123 0.19 -6.23 10.77
C THR A 123 -0.67 -5.25 9.99
N ILE A 124 -0.90 -5.49 8.69
CA ILE A 124 -1.79 -4.65 7.86
C ILE A 124 -3.17 -4.54 8.51
N LEU A 125 -3.75 -5.69 8.87
CA LEU A 125 -5.09 -5.77 9.45
C LEU A 125 -5.16 -5.12 10.83
N PHE A 126 -4.12 -5.27 11.66
CA PHE A 126 -4.05 -4.66 12.97
C PHE A 126 -4.00 -3.12 12.88
N ILE A 127 -3.11 -2.56 12.07
CA ILE A 127 -3.03 -1.11 11.89
C ILE A 127 -4.31 -0.58 11.24
N LEU A 128 -4.92 -1.35 10.33
CA LEU A 128 -6.22 -0.99 9.78
C LEU A 128 -7.30 -0.89 10.86
N CYS A 129 -7.39 -1.84 11.80
CA CYS A 129 -8.31 -1.75 12.94
C CYS A 129 -8.06 -0.48 13.76
N LEU A 130 -6.80 -0.10 13.97
CA LEU A 130 -6.42 1.12 14.69
C LEU A 130 -6.76 2.40 13.93
N SER A 131 -6.72 2.40 12.60
CA SER A 131 -7.04 3.55 11.74
C SER A 131 -8.51 3.97 11.79
N GLN A 132 -9.39 3.13 12.37
CA GLN A 132 -10.84 3.35 12.49
C GLN A 132 -11.58 3.56 11.15
N ILE A 133 -10.95 3.31 10.01
CA ILE A 133 -11.60 3.34 8.70
C ILE A 133 -12.76 2.36 8.69
N LYS A 134 -13.96 2.88 8.37
CA LYS A 134 -15.19 2.08 8.37
C LYS A 134 -15.47 1.53 6.98
N PHE A 135 -15.04 0.31 6.76
CA PHE A 135 -15.56 -0.49 5.66
C PHE A 135 -17.00 -0.94 5.97
N SER A 136 -17.90 -0.79 5.00
CA SER A 136 -19.30 -1.22 5.09
C SER A 136 -19.60 -2.25 4.00
N ASP A 137 -20.81 -2.81 3.96
CA ASP A 137 -21.18 -3.76 2.91
C ASP A 137 -21.01 -3.19 1.48
N LYS A 138 -21.10 -1.86 1.34
CA LYS A 138 -20.91 -1.14 0.08
C LYS A 138 -19.41 -0.87 -0.22
N ASN A 139 -18.56 -0.82 0.80
CA ASN A 139 -17.17 -0.37 0.71
C ASN A 139 -16.28 -1.46 1.32
N LYS A 140 -15.69 -2.32 0.49
CA LYS A 140 -14.90 -3.47 0.94
C LYS A 140 -13.42 -3.28 0.65
N LEU A 141 -12.57 -3.70 1.58
CA LEU A 141 -11.14 -3.92 1.33
C LEU A 141 -10.93 -5.36 0.85
N THR A 142 -10.26 -5.52 -0.29
CA THR A 142 -9.85 -6.81 -0.84
C THR A 142 -8.34 -6.84 -0.96
N ILE A 143 -7.69 -7.73 -0.20
CA ILE A 143 -6.25 -7.98 -0.31
C ILE A 143 -6.03 -9.17 -1.25
N LEU A 144 -5.36 -8.92 -2.37
CA LEU A 144 -5.03 -9.91 -3.38
C LEU A 144 -3.74 -10.63 -2.99
N LEU A 145 -3.83 -11.95 -2.84
CA LEU A 145 -2.72 -12.83 -2.51
C LEU A 145 -2.39 -13.73 -3.71
N ARG A 146 -1.10 -13.92 -3.98
CA ARG A 146 -0.67 -14.93 -4.93
C ARG A 146 -0.91 -16.33 -4.36
N PRO A 147 -1.15 -17.37 -5.19
CA PRO A 147 -1.38 -18.73 -4.71
C PRO A 147 -0.25 -19.25 -3.81
N GLU A 148 1.01 -18.89 -4.07
CA GLU A 148 2.17 -19.34 -3.29
C GLU A 148 2.16 -18.68 -1.92
N THR A 149 1.94 -17.37 -1.87
CA THR A 149 1.79 -16.60 -0.62
C THR A 149 0.64 -17.13 0.24
N LEU A 150 -0.45 -17.60 -0.39
CA LEU A 150 -1.59 -18.16 0.33
C LEU A 150 -1.23 -19.44 1.09
N GLN A 151 -0.29 -20.25 0.59
CA GLN A 151 0.17 -21.48 1.25
C GLN A 151 0.99 -21.20 2.51
N GLU A 152 1.59 -20.01 2.61
CA GLU A 152 2.42 -19.58 3.75
C GLU A 152 1.61 -18.94 4.88
N ILE A 153 0.31 -18.72 4.68
CA ILE A 153 -0.55 -17.97 5.61
C ILE A 153 -1.64 -18.86 6.19
N ASN A 154 -1.69 -18.99 7.51
CA ASN A 154 -2.83 -19.61 8.18
C ASN A 154 -4.00 -18.62 8.28
N LEU A 155 -4.87 -18.60 7.26
CA LEU A 155 -6.03 -17.70 7.22
C LEU A 155 -7.01 -17.90 8.39
N TYR A 156 -7.12 -19.11 8.94
CA TYR A 156 -7.97 -19.36 10.10
C TYR A 156 -7.44 -18.61 11.33
N LYS A 157 -6.12 -18.67 11.56
CA LYS A 157 -5.44 -17.94 12.64
C LYS A 157 -5.57 -16.43 12.43
N VAL A 158 -5.28 -15.93 11.23
CA VAL A 158 -5.41 -14.49 10.90
C VAL A 158 -6.84 -14.00 11.17
N LYS A 159 -7.86 -14.75 10.73
CA LYS A 159 -9.27 -14.42 10.96
C LYS A 159 -9.62 -14.37 12.45
N LYS A 160 -9.13 -15.34 13.23
CA LYS A 160 -9.35 -15.37 14.68
C LYS A 160 -8.72 -14.14 15.35
N THR A 161 -7.44 -13.90 15.11
CA THR A 161 -6.71 -12.75 15.66
C THR A 161 -7.35 -11.41 15.28
N PHE A 162 -7.81 -11.27 14.03
CA PHE A 162 -8.49 -10.05 13.59
C PHE A 162 -9.82 -9.81 14.33
N LYS A 163 -10.61 -10.86 14.54
CA LYS A 163 -11.86 -10.76 15.33
C LYS A 163 -11.58 -10.38 16.78
N ASP A 164 -10.53 -10.96 17.37
CA ASP A 164 -10.13 -10.65 18.74
C ASP A 164 -9.83 -9.15 18.87
N PHE A 165 -9.15 -8.53 17.90
CA PHE A 165 -8.90 -7.08 17.88
C PHE A 165 -10.16 -6.22 17.72
N GLN A 166 -11.16 -6.68 16.96
CA GLN A 166 -12.42 -5.95 16.79
C GLN A 166 -13.30 -5.98 18.04
N GLY A 167 -13.15 -7.03 18.87
CA GLY A 167 -13.90 -7.21 20.12
C GLY A 167 -13.37 -6.42 21.32
N VAL A 168 -12.21 -5.74 21.20
CA VAL A 168 -11.64 -4.87 22.26
C VAL A 168 -12.24 -3.45 22.20
N LYS A 169 -13.51 -3.31 21.78
CA LYS A 169 -14.22 -2.03 21.72
C LYS A 169 -15.28 -1.93 22.81
#